data_AF-W9H5I9-F1
#
_entry.id   AF-W9H5I9-F1
#
_cell.length_a   1.000
_cell.length_b   1.000
_cell.length_c   1.000
_cell.angle_alpha   90.00
_cell.angle_beta   90.00
_cell.angle_gamma   90.00
#
_symmetry.space_group_name_H-M   'P 1'
#
loop_
_entity.id
_entity.type
_entity.pdbx_description
1 polymer ?
#
loop_
_entity_poly.entity_id
_entity_poly.type
_entity_poly.pdbx_seq_one_letter_code
_entity_poly.pdbx_strand_id
1 'polypeptide(L)'
;MSPNPAPDATPDPEPPAAAPMEEVAAEEDGTKQAGAGESDGALASFGDLAADLAVFAETLEDEEAGVAMSIDRMTIDLPVELEVRVGEDGRVALGSEPPTQYTDTSVMPVFHRLRITLGGPD
;
A
#
# COMPACT_ATOMS: atom_id res chain seq x y z
N MET A 1 -6.66 -35.62 54.29
CA MET A 1 -6.60 -34.78 53.07
C MET A 1 -5.14 -34.41 52.87
N SER A 2 -4.46 -35.06 51.93
CA SER A 2 -3.05 -34.76 51.62
C SER A 2 -2.96 -33.50 50.76
N PRO A 3 -1.98 -32.61 50.97
CA PRO A 3 -1.81 -31.44 50.13
C PRO A 3 -1.29 -31.85 48.74
N ASN A 4 -1.79 -31.15 47.72
CA ASN A 4 -1.41 -31.30 46.32
C ASN A 4 0.01 -30.72 46.13
N PRO A 5 0.96 -31.43 45.47
CA PRO A 5 2.28 -30.86 45.20
C PRO A 5 2.18 -29.70 44.20
N ALA A 6 3.03 -28.68 44.40
CA ALA A 6 3.13 -27.54 43.49
C ALA A 6 3.67 -27.98 42.12
N PRO A 7 3.23 -27.36 41.01
CA PRO A 7 3.76 -27.64 39.69
C PRO A 7 5.23 -27.24 39.60
N ASP A 8 6.01 -28.14 39.02
CA ASP A 8 7.45 -28.00 38.77
C ASP A 8 7.69 -26.83 37.81
N ALA A 9 8.43 -25.82 38.27
CA ALA A 9 8.76 -24.65 37.47
C ALA A 9 9.99 -24.96 36.61
N THR A 10 9.76 -25.61 35.47
CA THR A 10 10.80 -25.75 34.45
C THR A 10 11.20 -24.34 33.99
N PRO A 11 12.49 -23.95 34.08
CA PRO A 11 12.93 -22.65 33.55
C PRO A 11 12.76 -22.63 32.04
N ASP A 12 12.26 -21.50 31.52
CA ASP A 12 12.14 -21.26 30.08
C ASP A 12 13.50 -21.43 29.39
N PRO A 13 13.56 -22.04 28.18
CA PRO A 13 14.79 -22.12 27.43
C PRO A 13 15.27 -20.70 27.04
N GLU A 14 16.54 -20.44 27.32
CA GLU A 14 17.22 -19.20 26.97
C GLU A 14 17.17 -18.97 25.44
N PRO A 15 16.83 -17.77 24.95
CA PRO A 15 16.83 -17.51 23.51
C PRO A 15 18.26 -17.67 22.96
N PRO A 16 18.43 -18.24 21.76
CA PRO A 16 19.76 -18.44 21.19
C PRO A 16 20.46 -17.08 20.98
N ALA A 17 21.74 -17.04 21.31
CA ALA A 17 22.60 -15.88 21.07
C ALA A 17 22.51 -15.45 19.60
N ALA A 18 22.25 -14.17 19.37
CA ALA A 18 22.16 -13.58 18.04
C ALA A 18 23.48 -13.83 17.28
N ALA A 19 23.38 -14.49 16.12
CA ALA A 19 24.51 -14.69 15.23
C ALA A 19 25.03 -13.32 14.73
N PRO A 20 26.35 -13.13 14.56
CA PRO A 20 26.88 -11.93 13.94
C PRO A 20 26.42 -11.86 12.48
N MET A 21 25.79 -10.75 12.11
CA MET A 21 25.40 -10.47 10.72
C MET A 21 26.67 -10.29 9.88
N GLU A 22 26.85 -11.14 8.87
CA GLU A 22 27.83 -10.92 7.81
C GLU A 22 27.44 -9.67 7.01
N GLU A 23 28.40 -8.77 6.87
CA GLU A 23 28.33 -7.56 6.05
C GLU A 23 28.25 -7.96 4.57
N VAL A 24 27.06 -7.90 3.99
CA VAL A 24 26.86 -8.12 2.56
C VAL A 24 27.21 -6.81 1.85
N ALA A 25 28.32 -6.81 1.13
CA ALA A 25 28.72 -5.72 0.25
C ALA A 25 27.63 -5.48 -0.81
N ALA A 26 27.08 -4.27 -0.83
CA ALA A 26 26.13 -3.84 -1.85
C ALA A 26 26.86 -3.66 -3.19
N GLU A 27 26.50 -4.48 -4.17
CA GLU A 27 26.82 -4.21 -5.57
C GLU A 27 25.95 -3.03 -6.05
N GLU A 28 26.60 -1.95 -6.46
CA GLU A 28 25.96 -0.80 -7.09
C GLU A 28 25.56 -1.17 -8.53
N ASP A 29 24.32 -1.65 -8.72
CA ASP A 29 23.71 -1.68 -10.05
C ASP A 29 23.01 -0.34 -10.33
N GLY A 30 23.61 0.41 -11.24
CA GLY A 30 23.18 1.74 -11.65
C GLY A 30 21.85 1.71 -12.40
N THR A 31 20.75 1.79 -11.67
CA THR A 31 19.49 2.26 -12.25
C THR A 31 19.51 3.78 -12.32
N LYS A 32 19.71 4.28 -13.55
CA LYS A 32 19.69 5.68 -13.95
C LYS A 32 18.59 6.48 -13.25
N GLN A 33 19.03 7.59 -12.64
CA GLN A 33 18.32 8.87 -12.50
C GLN A 33 16.94 8.92 -13.17
N ALA A 34 15.87 8.83 -12.36
CA ALA A 34 14.63 9.49 -12.70
C ALA A 34 14.91 10.99 -12.66
N GLY A 35 15.06 11.60 -13.84
CA GLY A 35 15.10 13.03 -13.96
C GLY A 35 13.86 13.62 -13.31
N ALA A 36 14.07 14.59 -12.43
CA ALA A 36 13.07 15.60 -12.13
C ALA A 36 12.77 16.35 -13.44
N GLY A 37 11.93 15.73 -14.27
CA GLY A 37 11.26 16.42 -15.35
C GLY A 37 10.32 17.40 -14.70
N GLU A 38 10.50 18.68 -15.03
CA GLU A 38 9.49 19.72 -14.86
C GLU A 38 8.18 19.18 -15.45
N SER A 39 7.35 18.63 -14.55
CA SER A 39 6.01 18.19 -14.89
C SER A 39 5.22 19.48 -14.99
N ASP A 40 4.49 19.65 -16.09
CA ASP A 40 3.60 20.79 -16.34
C ASP A 40 2.43 20.79 -15.33
N GLY A 41 2.73 20.93 -14.03
CA GLY A 41 1.86 21.14 -12.86
C GLY A 41 0.66 20.22 -12.63
N ALA A 42 0.30 19.36 -13.58
CA ALA A 42 -0.99 18.70 -13.64
C ALA A 42 -0.85 17.26 -13.19
N LEU A 43 -1.61 16.91 -12.15
CA LEU A 43 -1.69 15.53 -11.68
C LEU A 43 -2.31 14.62 -12.76
N ALA A 44 -1.99 13.33 -12.73
CA ALA A 44 -2.68 12.34 -13.57
C ALA A 44 -4.20 12.35 -13.29
N SER A 45 -5.03 11.85 -14.18
CA SER A 45 -6.48 11.85 -13.91
C SER A 45 -6.80 10.93 -12.73
N PHE A 46 -7.84 11.27 -11.97
CA PHE A 46 -8.30 10.40 -10.88
C PHE A 46 -8.70 9.01 -11.36
N GLY A 47 -9.17 8.90 -12.61
CA GLY A 47 -9.47 7.62 -13.23
C GLY A 47 -8.24 6.74 -13.42
N ASP A 48 -7.09 7.33 -13.75
CA ASP A 48 -5.84 6.60 -13.94
C ASP A 48 -5.35 6.02 -12.60
N LEU A 49 -5.37 6.83 -11.53
CA LEU A 49 -5.04 6.34 -10.18
C LEU A 49 -5.99 5.20 -9.76
N ALA A 50 -7.29 5.34 -10.01
CA ALA A 50 -8.25 4.29 -9.67
C ALA A 50 -8.00 3.00 -10.46
N ALA A 51 -7.58 3.10 -11.73
CA ALA A 51 -7.21 1.96 -12.55
C ALA A 51 -5.93 1.28 -12.03
N ASP A 52 -4.91 2.05 -11.66
CA ASP A 52 -3.67 1.53 -11.07
C ASP A 52 -3.93 0.80 -9.74
N LEU A 53 -4.83 1.34 -8.91
CA LEU A 53 -5.27 0.71 -7.67
C LEU A 53 -6.17 -0.52 -7.90
N ALA A 54 -6.76 -0.65 -9.10
CA ALA A 54 -7.65 -1.75 -9.46
C ALA A 54 -6.94 -2.90 -10.18
N VAL A 55 -5.61 -2.88 -10.27
CA VAL A 55 -4.83 -3.97 -10.86
C VAL A 55 -4.83 -5.16 -9.89
N PHE A 56 -5.90 -5.95 -9.93
CA PHE A 56 -5.90 -7.29 -9.34
C PHE A 56 -5.40 -8.25 -10.40
N ALA A 57 -4.57 -9.20 -9.94
CA ALA A 57 -4.23 -10.37 -10.73
C ALA A 57 -5.53 -11.01 -11.25
N GLU A 58 -5.44 -11.54 -12.47
CA GLU A 58 -6.47 -12.27 -13.19
C GLU A 58 -7.28 -13.21 -12.27
N THR A 59 -8.54 -13.53 -12.64
CA THR A 59 -9.38 -14.50 -11.93
C THR A 59 -8.54 -15.70 -11.50
N LEU A 60 -8.53 -15.98 -10.19
CA LEU A 60 -7.83 -17.16 -9.69
C LEU A 60 -8.68 -18.38 -10.02
N GLU A 61 -8.27 -19.13 -11.03
CA GLU A 61 -8.95 -20.32 -11.50
C GLU A 61 -8.17 -21.57 -11.10
N ASP A 62 -8.87 -22.53 -10.50
CA ASP A 62 -8.42 -23.90 -10.33
C ASP A 62 -9.28 -24.77 -11.27
N GLU A 63 -8.73 -25.05 -12.45
CA GLU A 63 -9.39 -25.85 -13.48
C GLU A 63 -9.64 -27.30 -13.03
N GLU A 64 -8.80 -27.85 -12.16
CA GLU A 64 -8.90 -29.24 -11.68
C GLU A 64 -10.03 -29.38 -10.64
N ALA A 65 -10.17 -28.39 -9.75
CA ALA A 65 -11.28 -28.31 -8.81
C ALA A 65 -12.57 -27.74 -9.42
N GLY A 66 -12.49 -27.10 -10.60
CA GLY A 66 -13.60 -26.39 -11.24
C GLY A 66 -14.04 -25.16 -10.46
N VAL A 67 -13.11 -24.49 -9.78
CA VAL A 67 -13.39 -23.34 -8.90
C VAL A 67 -12.73 -22.09 -9.47
N ALA A 68 -13.47 -20.99 -9.51
CA ALA A 68 -12.95 -19.66 -9.86
C ALA A 68 -13.24 -18.68 -8.73
N MET A 69 -12.27 -17.84 -8.40
CA MET A 69 -12.39 -16.77 -7.41
C MET A 69 -12.22 -15.41 -8.07
N SER A 70 -13.18 -14.53 -7.82
CA SER A 70 -13.17 -13.14 -8.28
C SER A 70 -13.37 -12.18 -7.11
N ILE A 71 -12.87 -10.96 -7.28
CA ILE A 71 -13.15 -9.84 -6.36
C ILE A 71 -14.38 -9.11 -6.90
N ASP A 72 -15.49 -9.22 -6.18
CA ASP A 72 -16.74 -8.50 -6.49
C ASP A 72 -16.63 -7.01 -6.16
N ARG A 73 -16.09 -6.72 -4.97
CA ARG A 73 -16.01 -5.36 -4.43
C ARG A 73 -14.78 -5.18 -3.57
N MET A 74 -14.17 -4.02 -3.69
CA MET A 74 -13.06 -3.60 -2.84
C MET A 74 -13.32 -2.20 -2.30
N THR A 75 -12.91 -1.98 -1.06
CA THR A 75 -12.84 -0.64 -0.47
C THR A 75 -11.39 -0.34 -0.11
N ILE A 76 -10.83 0.72 -0.69
CA ILE A 76 -9.49 1.19 -0.37
C ILE A 76 -9.60 2.49 0.41
N ASP A 77 -8.77 2.62 1.43
CA ASP A 77 -8.69 3.77 2.30
C ASP A 77 -7.24 4.24 2.32
N LEU A 78 -6.91 5.24 1.49
CA LEU A 78 -5.55 5.74 1.31
C LEU A 78 -5.47 7.27 1.34
N PRO A 79 -4.34 7.83 1.80
CA PRO A 79 -4.04 9.23 1.56
C PRO A 79 -3.74 9.44 0.07
N VAL A 80 -4.27 10.52 -0.52
CA VAL A 80 -3.97 10.93 -1.90
C VAL A 80 -3.85 12.44 -1.98
N GLU A 81 -3.04 12.92 -2.92
CA GLU A 81 -3.04 14.32 -3.32
C GLU A 81 -4.10 14.54 -4.39
N LEU A 82 -4.84 15.65 -4.32
CA LEU A 82 -5.93 15.96 -5.23
C LEU A 82 -5.75 17.35 -5.84
N GLU A 83 -6.03 17.43 -7.13
CA GLU A 83 -6.11 18.68 -7.90
C GLU A 83 -7.50 18.79 -8.52
N VAL A 84 -8.15 19.95 -8.37
CA VAL A 84 -9.46 20.20 -8.99
C VAL A 84 -9.26 21.19 -10.14
N ARG A 85 -9.62 20.77 -11.35
CA ARG A 85 -9.59 21.63 -12.55
C ARG A 85 -11.00 21.91 -13.01
N VAL A 86 -11.27 23.17 -13.32
CA VAL A 86 -12.56 23.60 -13.87
C VAL A 86 -12.33 24.10 -15.29
N GLY A 87 -12.94 23.43 -16.26
CA GLY A 87 -12.89 23.82 -17.67
C GLY A 87 -13.74 25.05 -17.97
N GLU A 88 -13.49 25.68 -19.12
CA GLU A 88 -14.25 26.85 -19.59
C GLU A 88 -15.74 26.54 -19.85
N ASP A 89 -16.06 25.26 -20.09
CA ASP A 89 -17.43 24.74 -20.22
C ASP A 89 -18.10 24.43 -18.86
N GLY A 90 -17.42 24.71 -17.75
CA GLY A 90 -17.88 24.45 -16.39
C GLY A 90 -17.74 23.00 -15.94
N ARG A 91 -17.13 22.11 -16.74
CA ARG A 91 -16.86 20.73 -16.32
C ARG A 91 -15.73 20.69 -15.29
N VAL A 92 -15.88 19.81 -14.31
CA VAL A 92 -14.87 19.58 -13.27
C VAL A 92 -14.13 18.30 -13.59
N ALA A 93 -12.80 18.37 -13.58
CA ALA A 93 -11.92 17.22 -13.66
C ALA A 93 -11.11 17.13 -12.36
N LEU A 94 -10.87 15.90 -11.92
CA LEU A 94 -10.03 15.60 -10.76
C LEU A 94 -8.71 15.01 -11.25
N GLY A 95 -7.62 15.61 -10.81
CA GLY A 95 -6.29 15.03 -10.86
C GLY A 95 -5.92 14.42 -9.52
N SER A 96 -5.09 13.38 -9.52
CA SER A 96 -4.59 12.77 -8.30
C SER A 96 -3.26 12.04 -8.46
N GLU A 97 -2.52 11.95 -7.36
CA GLU A 97 -1.32 11.10 -7.24
C GLU A 97 -1.19 10.50 -5.83
N PRO A 98 -0.44 9.40 -5.68
CA PRO A 98 0.01 8.95 -4.37
C PRO A 98 0.81 10.07 -3.67
N PRO A 99 0.78 10.18 -2.34
CA PRO A 99 1.53 11.22 -1.64
C PRO A 99 3.02 11.09 -1.92
N THR A 100 3.64 12.14 -2.47
CA THR A 100 5.06 12.14 -2.83
C THR A 100 5.92 12.89 -1.80
N GLN A 101 5.29 13.69 -0.94
CA GLN A 101 5.99 14.56 0.00
C GLN A 101 6.49 13.82 1.25
N TYR A 102 7.81 13.77 1.40
CA TYR A 102 8.49 13.45 2.65
C TYR A 102 8.99 14.76 3.26
N THR A 103 8.52 15.09 4.47
CA THR A 103 9.03 16.26 5.18
C THR A 103 9.18 15.93 6.67
N ASP A 104 10.32 16.31 7.25
CA ASP A 104 10.54 16.21 8.69
C ASP A 104 9.67 17.25 9.38
N THR A 105 8.58 16.81 10.00
CA THR A 105 7.65 17.69 10.72
C THR A 105 7.79 17.51 12.22
N SER A 106 7.70 18.63 12.95
CA SER A 106 7.52 18.60 14.41
C SER A 106 6.07 18.37 14.83
N VAL A 107 5.13 18.42 13.87
CA VAL A 107 3.68 18.21 14.05
C VAL A 107 3.10 17.45 12.86
N MET A 108 2.16 16.55 13.11
CA MET A 108 1.61 15.67 12.07
C MET A 108 0.87 16.47 10.98
N PRO A 109 1.21 16.30 9.69
CA PRO A 109 0.50 16.97 8.61
C PRO A 109 -0.95 16.48 8.49
N VAL A 110 -1.85 17.38 8.06
CA VAL A 110 -3.26 17.04 7.79
C VAL A 110 -3.37 16.45 6.40
N PHE A 111 -3.41 15.12 6.32
CA PHE A 111 -3.69 14.41 5.08
C PHE A 111 -5.19 14.30 4.83
N HIS A 112 -5.58 14.55 3.59
CA HIS A 112 -6.95 14.27 3.15
C HIS A 112 -7.05 12.76 2.90
N ARG A 113 -8.05 12.13 3.50
CA ARG A 113 -8.24 10.68 3.47
C ARG A 113 -9.45 10.37 2.60
N LEU A 114 -9.23 9.63 1.53
CA LEU A 114 -10.31 9.22 0.63
C LEU A 114 -10.61 7.73 0.83
N ARG A 115 -11.89 7.42 0.84
CA ARG A 115 -12.39 6.06 0.76
C ARG A 115 -12.96 5.84 -0.64
N ILE A 116 -12.38 4.91 -1.36
CA ILE A 116 -12.78 4.55 -2.73
C ILE A 116 -13.37 3.15 -2.68
N THR A 117 -14.58 2.97 -3.23
CA THR A 117 -15.19 1.66 -3.40
C THR A 117 -15.26 1.35 -4.88
N LEU A 118 -14.61 0.25 -5.28
CA LEU A 118 -14.62 -0.28 -6.64
C LEU A 118 -15.47 -1.55 -6.66
N GLY A 119 -16.32 -1.69 -7.66
CA GLY A 119 -17.15 -2.89 -7.86
C GLY A 119 -17.39 -3.14 -9.34
N GLY A 120 -17.70 -4.39 -9.69
CA GLY A 120 -18.10 -4.75 -11.04
C GLY A 120 -19.43 -4.07 -11.45
N PRO A 121 -19.73 -3.98 -12.77
CA PRO A 121 -21.05 -3.55 -13.22
C PRO A 121 -22.12 -4.55 -12.75
N ASP A 122 -23.15 -4.03 -12.06
CA ASP A 122 -24.35 -4.80 -11.64
C ASP A 122 -25.14 -5.36 -12.84
#